data_AF-A0A2I4FVF0-F1
#
_entry.id   AF-A0A2I4FVF0-F1
#
_cell.length_a   1.000
_cell.length_b   1.000
_cell.length_c   1.000
_cell.angle_alpha   90.00
_cell.angle_beta   90.00
_cell.angle_gamma   90.00
#
_symmetry.space_group_name_H-M   'P 1'
#
loop_
_entity.id
_entity.type
_entity.pdbx_description
1 polymer ?
#
loop_
_entity_poly.entity_id
_entity_poly.type
_entity_poly.pdbx_seq_one_letter_code
_entity_poly.pdbx_strand_id
1 'polypeptide(L)'
;MEHLNNENLMVNELIEERTGWWKIDVVRALFDPRLANLILKINICLSEEDSWFWTSERSGSYSVKSGYKVLQWEASQILGEGSRGEQILKFWKSLWQLKILHKMKIFAWRACHDYLPTFQNLRQRKIKDEDRCVFCHLCFEDTAHALFFCPMIHDVYMQYLPSLQTLNSPLSIWDVVLHISDKGGLEMLTTFFVICWALWYRRNQFLYEKVVHPCSTVINNALSMQSVYKQVQDLDGVSKQVNTVLSWSPSPPGFLKLNVDGAIFPDHHKAGIGIILRDEKGDVIAACSKLEGDVASPEFIEATALLRGLQFCAQWGVPKLVLETDCLILVNALQSQTNFLTDFAFLLNDISRMMRGFQEVQILHVNRLGNIVAHQLARNAWNVEDIVMWWGSCPSFVSQAVWLNRNNVM
;
A
#
# COMPACT_ATOMS: atom_id res chain seq x y z
N MET A 1 27.46 -41.00 -25.90
CA MET A 1 26.87 -39.87 -25.16
C MET A 1 25.60 -40.41 -24.53
N GLU A 2 25.74 -40.91 -23.31
CA GLU A 2 24.61 -41.46 -22.55
C GLU A 2 23.63 -40.34 -22.25
N HIS A 3 22.37 -40.55 -22.64
CA HIS A 3 21.26 -39.76 -22.15
C HIS A 3 21.17 -39.99 -20.65
N LEU A 4 21.63 -39.02 -19.85
CA LEU A 4 21.37 -39.00 -18.42
C LEU A 4 19.85 -38.99 -18.23
N ASN A 5 19.32 -40.10 -17.72
CA ASN A 5 17.94 -40.24 -17.27
C ASN A 5 17.69 -39.22 -16.16
N ASN A 6 17.05 -38.12 -16.51
CA ASN A 6 16.91 -36.90 -15.70
C ASN A 6 15.78 -36.99 -14.65
N GLU A 7 15.25 -38.19 -14.37
CA GLU A 7 14.06 -38.37 -13.54
C GLU A 7 14.35 -38.31 -12.03
N ASN A 8 15.61 -38.37 -11.61
CA ASN A 8 16.02 -38.36 -10.19
C ASN A 8 17.00 -37.23 -9.83
N LEU A 9 17.16 -36.21 -10.69
CA LEU A 9 18.11 -35.13 -10.43
C LEU A 9 17.57 -34.21 -9.32
N MET A 10 18.29 -34.11 -8.22
CA MET A 10 17.89 -33.29 -7.07
C MET A 10 18.52 -31.90 -7.14
N VAL A 11 17.80 -30.88 -6.66
CA VAL A 11 18.27 -29.48 -6.73
C VAL A 11 19.60 -29.30 -5.98
N ASN A 12 19.82 -30.03 -4.88
CA ASN A 12 21.09 -29.98 -4.14
C ASN A 12 22.30 -30.47 -4.98
N GLU A 13 22.10 -31.35 -5.97
CA GLU A 13 23.18 -31.84 -6.84
C GLU A 13 23.67 -30.74 -7.81
N LEU A 14 22.79 -29.78 -8.11
CA LEU A 14 23.08 -28.58 -8.91
C LEU A 14 23.76 -27.48 -8.09
N ILE A 15 23.88 -27.65 -6.77
CA ILE A 15 24.44 -26.67 -5.84
C ILE A 15 25.80 -27.15 -5.33
N GLU A 16 26.75 -26.23 -5.20
CA GLU A 16 28.04 -26.46 -4.57
C GLU A 16 27.89 -26.34 -3.05
N GLU A 17 28.01 -27.45 -2.31
CA GLU A 17 27.70 -27.53 -0.87
C GLU A 17 28.52 -26.54 -0.01
N ARG A 18 29.77 -26.24 -0.41
CA ARG A 18 30.65 -25.35 0.37
C ARG A 18 30.37 -23.88 0.18
N THR A 19 29.84 -23.48 -0.96
CA THR A 19 29.65 -22.07 -1.31
C THR A 19 28.18 -21.68 -1.30
N GLY A 20 27.27 -22.63 -1.55
CA GLY A 20 25.86 -22.36 -1.79
C GLY A 20 25.61 -21.74 -3.16
N TRP A 21 26.50 -21.98 -4.14
CA TRP A 21 26.38 -21.41 -5.48
C TRP A 21 25.90 -22.47 -6.46
N TRP A 22 25.21 -22.05 -7.51
CA TRP A 22 24.90 -22.94 -8.63
C TRP A 22 26.18 -23.42 -9.31
N LYS A 23 26.26 -24.71 -9.63
CA LYS A 23 27.26 -25.26 -10.54
C LYS A 23 26.91 -24.83 -11.96
N ILE A 24 27.36 -23.62 -12.34
CA ILE A 24 26.96 -22.92 -13.58
C ILE A 24 27.08 -23.81 -14.82
N ASP A 25 28.21 -24.52 -14.94
CA ASP A 25 28.48 -25.38 -16.10
C ASP A 25 27.53 -26.58 -16.17
N VAL A 26 27.14 -27.13 -15.02
CA VAL A 26 26.19 -28.25 -14.91
C VAL A 26 24.78 -27.78 -15.24
N VAL A 27 24.35 -26.63 -14.71
CA VAL A 27 23.03 -26.05 -15.00
C VAL A 27 22.89 -25.73 -16.49
N ARG A 28 23.92 -25.14 -17.12
CA ARG A 28 23.89 -24.82 -18.56
C ARG A 28 23.98 -26.05 -19.46
N ALA A 29 24.55 -27.15 -18.97
CA ALA A 29 24.61 -28.41 -19.71
C ALA A 29 23.28 -29.20 -19.65
N LEU A 30 22.53 -29.07 -18.56
CA LEU A 30 21.31 -29.84 -18.31
C LEU A 30 20.02 -29.13 -18.74
N PHE A 31 19.99 -27.80 -18.75
CA PHE A 31 18.82 -27.00 -19.08
C PHE A 31 19.06 -26.16 -20.33
N ASP A 32 18.00 -25.88 -21.10
CA ASP A 32 18.12 -24.96 -22.23
C ASP A 32 18.51 -23.56 -21.74
N PRO A 33 19.12 -22.72 -22.61
CA PRO A 33 19.70 -21.44 -22.19
C PRO A 33 18.71 -20.50 -21.48
N ARG A 34 17.42 -20.55 -21.81
CA ARG A 34 16.41 -19.71 -21.18
C ARG A 34 16.09 -20.19 -19.77
N LEU A 35 15.84 -21.48 -19.59
CA LEU A 35 15.61 -22.09 -18.27
C LEU A 35 16.86 -22.02 -17.39
N ALA A 36 18.05 -22.28 -17.94
CA ALA A 36 19.31 -22.17 -17.23
C ALA A 36 19.51 -20.75 -16.68
N ASN A 37 19.24 -19.70 -17.46
CA ASN A 37 19.34 -18.31 -16.99
C ASN A 37 18.32 -17.99 -15.89
N LEU A 38 17.13 -18.58 -15.91
CA LEU A 38 16.14 -18.40 -14.83
C LEU A 38 16.58 -19.11 -13.55
N ILE A 39 17.08 -20.34 -13.64
CA ILE A 39 17.60 -21.11 -12.50
C ILE A 39 18.76 -20.36 -11.85
N LEU A 40 19.71 -19.87 -12.66
CA LEU A 40 20.88 -19.13 -12.17
C LEU A 40 20.53 -17.79 -11.49
N LYS A 41 19.32 -17.25 -11.71
CA LYS A 41 18.83 -16.04 -11.02
C LYS A 41 18.23 -16.33 -9.64
N ILE A 42 17.96 -17.60 -9.31
CA ILE A 42 17.44 -17.98 -7.99
C ILE A 42 18.59 -17.88 -6.99
N ASN A 43 18.44 -17.04 -5.96
CA ASN A 43 19.40 -17.01 -4.86
C ASN A 43 19.22 -18.24 -3.97
N ILE A 44 20.33 -18.93 -3.68
CA ILE A 44 20.34 -20.11 -2.80
C ILE A 44 20.65 -19.66 -1.38
N CYS A 45 19.79 -20.03 -0.43
CA CYS A 45 20.04 -19.88 1.00
C CYS A 45 20.20 -21.28 1.62
N LEU A 46 21.40 -21.62 2.09
CA LEU A 46 21.66 -22.93 2.73
C LEU A 46 21.41 -22.91 4.26
N SER A 47 21.17 -21.74 4.84
CA SER A 47 21.11 -21.55 6.29
C SER A 47 19.69 -21.57 6.88
N GLU A 48 18.65 -21.61 6.06
CA GLU A 48 17.26 -21.61 6.50
C GLU A 48 16.49 -22.78 5.87
N GLU A 49 15.46 -23.27 6.57
CA GLU A 49 14.54 -24.29 6.05
C GLU A 49 13.55 -23.64 5.05
N ASP A 50 13.13 -24.42 4.04
CA ASP A 50 12.16 -23.96 3.04
C ASP A 50 10.86 -23.48 3.70
N SER A 51 10.40 -22.30 3.30
CA SER A 51 9.17 -21.70 3.81
C SER A 51 8.31 -21.11 2.70
N TRP A 52 7.00 -21.08 2.94
CA TRP A 52 6.04 -20.47 2.03
C TRP A 52 5.98 -18.97 2.24
N PHE A 53 6.02 -18.21 1.14
CA PHE A 53 5.77 -16.76 1.17
C PHE A 53 4.74 -16.35 0.12
N TRP A 54 4.01 -15.29 0.43
CA TRP A 54 2.93 -14.75 -0.38
C TRP A 54 3.44 -13.67 -1.33
N THR A 55 3.58 -14.01 -2.61
CA THR A 55 4.16 -13.12 -3.65
C THR A 55 3.41 -11.82 -3.87
N SER A 56 2.15 -11.73 -3.44
CA SER A 56 1.30 -10.56 -3.69
C SER A 56 1.39 -9.48 -2.60
N GLU A 57 2.11 -9.74 -1.51
CA GLU A 57 2.50 -8.72 -0.55
C GLU A 57 4.01 -8.60 -0.45
N ARG A 58 4.49 -7.36 -0.35
CA ARG A 58 5.90 -7.04 -0.14
C ARG A 58 6.45 -7.51 1.20
N SER A 59 5.60 -7.95 2.13
CA SER A 59 5.99 -8.59 3.38
C SER A 59 6.18 -10.10 3.25
N GLY A 60 5.76 -10.66 2.12
CA GLY A 60 5.54 -12.10 1.90
C GLY A 60 4.57 -12.77 2.87
N SER A 61 3.90 -11.99 3.72
CA SER A 61 2.86 -12.53 4.60
C SER A 61 1.54 -12.53 3.85
N TYR A 62 0.83 -13.64 3.92
CA TYR A 62 -0.53 -13.70 3.40
C TYR A 62 -1.47 -12.87 4.28
N SER A 63 -2.33 -12.06 3.65
CA SER A 63 -3.50 -11.50 4.31
C SER A 63 -4.74 -11.75 3.47
N VAL A 64 -5.90 -11.89 4.12
CA VAL A 64 -7.19 -12.02 3.42
C VAL A 64 -7.41 -10.86 2.44
N LYS A 65 -6.90 -9.67 2.78
CA LYS A 65 -6.97 -8.48 1.94
C LYS A 65 -6.15 -8.61 0.66
N SER A 66 -4.93 -9.14 0.71
CA SER A 66 -4.12 -9.36 -0.49
C SER A 66 -4.60 -10.54 -1.31
N GLY A 67 -5.04 -11.63 -0.68
CA GLY A 67 -5.74 -12.72 -1.37
C GLY A 67 -6.95 -12.22 -2.16
N TYR A 68 -7.79 -11.40 -1.54
CA TYR A 68 -8.96 -10.83 -2.22
C TYR A 68 -8.58 -9.89 -3.37
N LYS A 69 -7.48 -9.14 -3.27
CA LYS A 69 -6.98 -8.29 -4.36
C LYS A 69 -6.54 -9.10 -5.57
N VAL A 70 -5.84 -10.23 -5.35
CA VAL A 70 -5.42 -11.13 -6.44
C VAL A 70 -6.65 -11.69 -7.15
N LEU A 71 -7.62 -12.20 -6.38
CA LEU A 71 -8.88 -12.71 -6.93
C LEU A 71 -9.67 -11.64 -7.70
N GLN A 72 -9.70 -10.40 -7.20
CA GLN A 72 -10.31 -9.28 -7.93
C GLN A 72 -9.55 -8.96 -9.23
N TRP A 73 -8.22 -8.98 -9.20
CA TRP A 73 -7.41 -8.73 -10.38
C TRP A 73 -7.63 -9.83 -11.43
N GLU A 74 -7.57 -11.10 -11.05
CA GLU A 74 -7.86 -12.23 -11.94
C GLU A 74 -9.29 -12.15 -12.50
N ALA A 75 -10.29 -11.86 -11.66
CA ALA A 75 -11.66 -11.65 -12.11
C ALA A 75 -11.80 -10.47 -13.08
N SER A 76 -11.02 -9.41 -12.91
CA SER A 76 -11.00 -8.25 -13.82
C SER A 76 -10.32 -8.53 -15.16
N GLN A 77 -9.42 -9.52 -15.23
CA GLN A 77 -8.84 -9.98 -16.50
C GLN A 77 -9.83 -10.86 -17.29
N ILE A 78 -10.70 -11.59 -16.58
CA ILE A 78 -11.75 -12.44 -17.19
C ILE A 78 -12.95 -11.60 -17.66
N LEU A 79 -13.33 -10.57 -16.88
CA LEU A 79 -14.35 -9.60 -17.24
C LEU A 79 -13.69 -8.44 -17.99
N GLY A 80 -13.45 -8.63 -19.29
CA GLY A 80 -12.73 -7.68 -20.14
C GLY A 80 -13.10 -6.20 -19.93
N GLU A 81 -12.14 -5.32 -20.23
CA GLU A 81 -12.18 -3.85 -20.07
C GLU A 81 -13.37 -3.19 -20.78
N GLY A 82 -14.57 -3.34 -20.23
CA GLY A 82 -15.75 -2.59 -20.62
C GLY A 82 -15.79 -1.26 -19.87
N SER A 83 -16.24 -0.19 -20.54
CA SER A 83 -16.53 1.13 -19.95
C SER A 83 -17.31 1.06 -18.62
N ARG A 84 -18.14 0.02 -18.44
CA ARG A 84 -18.90 -0.26 -17.22
C ARG A 84 -17.99 -0.59 -16.02
N GLY A 85 -16.89 -1.32 -16.20
CA GLY A 85 -15.95 -1.67 -15.13
C GLY A 85 -15.21 -0.45 -14.57
N GLU A 86 -14.78 0.45 -15.44
CA GLU A 86 -14.12 1.70 -15.03
C GLU A 86 -15.07 2.64 -14.28
N GLN A 87 -16.32 2.76 -14.74
CA GLN A 87 -17.36 3.53 -14.05
C GLN A 87 -17.66 2.96 -12.65
N ILE A 88 -17.76 1.64 -12.51
CA ILE A 88 -17.95 0.97 -11.22
C ILE A 88 -16.77 1.25 -10.28
N LEU A 89 -15.53 1.17 -10.77
CA LEU A 89 -14.33 1.47 -9.96
C LEU A 89 -14.27 2.93 -9.51
N LYS A 90 -14.59 3.88 -10.41
CA LYS A 90 -14.69 5.32 -10.09
C LYS A 90 -15.76 5.57 -9.04
N PHE A 91 -16.93 4.93 -9.18
CA PHE A 91 -18.01 5.03 -8.19
C PHE A 91 -17.54 4.54 -6.81
N TRP A 92 -16.92 3.37 -6.71
CA TRP A 92 -16.46 2.85 -5.41
C TRP A 92 -15.43 3.77 -4.77
N LYS A 93 -14.49 4.32 -5.54
CA LYS A 93 -13.55 5.34 -5.03
C LYS A 93 -14.30 6.56 -4.47
N SER A 94 -15.32 7.04 -5.18
CA SER A 94 -16.14 8.18 -4.74
C SER A 94 -16.90 7.89 -3.44
N LEU A 95 -17.49 6.70 -3.30
CA LEU A 95 -18.22 6.29 -2.09
C LEU A 95 -17.31 6.28 -0.85
N TRP A 96 -16.08 5.78 -0.99
CA TRP A 96 -15.12 5.76 0.11
C TRP A 96 -14.56 7.14 0.45
N GLN A 97 -14.60 8.10 -0.48
CA GLN A 97 -14.21 9.51 -0.27
C GLN A 97 -15.29 10.36 0.43
N LEU A 98 -16.54 9.88 0.53
CA LEU A 98 -17.62 10.65 1.18
C LEU A 98 -17.24 11.05 2.62
N LYS A 99 -17.50 12.30 3.01
CA LYS A 99 -17.27 12.80 4.38
C LYS A 99 -18.45 12.43 5.30
N ILE A 100 -18.68 11.12 5.48
CA ILE A 100 -19.71 10.55 6.35
C ILE A 100 -19.12 9.51 7.30
N LEU A 101 -19.83 9.22 8.39
CA LEU A 101 -19.43 8.20 9.36
C LEU A 101 -19.16 6.85 8.68
N HIS A 102 -18.11 6.15 9.10
CA HIS A 102 -17.73 4.86 8.52
C HIS A 102 -18.87 3.83 8.50
N LYS A 103 -19.72 3.80 9.54
CA LYS A 103 -20.90 2.92 9.57
C LYS A 103 -21.89 3.19 8.43
N MET A 104 -22.01 4.46 8.00
CA MET A 104 -22.86 4.86 6.87
C MET A 104 -22.23 4.45 5.53
N LYS A 105 -20.89 4.48 5.40
CA LYS A 105 -20.19 3.96 4.20
C LYS A 105 -20.38 2.46 4.03
N ILE A 106 -20.25 1.70 5.12
CA ILE A 106 -20.48 0.24 5.09
C ILE A 106 -21.93 -0.07 4.75
N PHE A 107 -22.88 0.70 5.31
CA PHE A 107 -24.29 0.60 4.94
C PHE A 107 -24.51 0.88 3.44
N ALA A 108 -23.96 1.98 2.92
CA ALA A 108 -24.05 2.36 1.51
C ALA A 108 -23.49 1.26 0.59
N TRP A 109 -22.33 0.70 0.94
CA TRP A 109 -21.72 -0.43 0.23
C TRP A 109 -22.66 -1.65 0.20
N ARG A 110 -23.25 -2.02 1.35
CA ARG A 110 -24.24 -3.11 1.41
C ARG A 110 -25.50 -2.82 0.60
N ALA A 111 -25.98 -1.59 0.62
CA ALA A 111 -27.15 -1.18 -0.16
C ALA A 111 -26.89 -1.31 -1.66
N CYS A 112 -25.75 -0.81 -2.15
CA CYS A 112 -25.37 -0.90 -3.56
C CYS A 112 -25.20 -2.34 -4.07
N HIS A 113 -24.82 -3.28 -3.19
CA HIS A 113 -24.74 -4.70 -3.51
C HIS A 113 -26.04 -5.48 -3.27
N ASP A 114 -27.13 -4.79 -2.89
CA ASP A 114 -28.40 -5.43 -2.50
C ASP A 114 -28.25 -6.48 -1.38
N TYR A 115 -27.35 -6.22 -0.43
CA TYR A 115 -27.07 -7.09 0.71
C TYR A 115 -27.85 -6.73 1.97
N LEU A 116 -28.68 -5.70 1.91
CA LEU A 116 -29.53 -5.35 3.05
C LEU A 116 -30.58 -6.44 3.28
N PRO A 117 -30.94 -6.75 4.54
CA PRO A 117 -31.99 -7.70 4.88
C PRO A 117 -33.38 -7.08 4.68
N THR A 118 -33.67 -6.72 3.43
CA THR A 118 -35.00 -6.38 2.95
C THR A 118 -35.86 -7.62 2.95
N PHE A 119 -37.18 -7.47 3.01
CA PHE A 119 -38.05 -8.64 3.05
C PHE A 119 -37.93 -9.51 1.78
N GLN A 120 -37.71 -8.91 0.61
CA GLN A 120 -37.42 -9.67 -0.61
C GLN A 120 -36.15 -10.53 -0.47
N ASN A 121 -35.06 -9.96 0.05
CA ASN A 121 -33.80 -10.70 0.23
C ASN A 121 -33.90 -11.79 1.30
N LEU A 122 -34.68 -11.56 2.36
CA LEU A 122 -34.95 -12.57 3.38
C LEU A 122 -35.80 -13.73 2.84
N ARG A 123 -36.77 -13.44 1.97
CA ARG A 123 -37.59 -14.45 1.29
C ARG A 123 -36.77 -15.30 0.33
N GLN A 124 -35.90 -14.69 -0.47
CA GLN A 124 -34.99 -15.43 -1.35
C GLN A 124 -34.08 -16.39 -0.57
N ARG A 125 -33.70 -16.02 0.66
CA ARG A 125 -32.89 -16.86 1.57
C ARG A 125 -33.72 -17.83 2.42
N LYS A 126 -35.03 -17.90 2.21
CA LYS A 126 -35.96 -18.76 2.97
C LYS A 126 -35.94 -18.53 4.48
N ILE A 127 -35.68 -17.28 4.90
CA ILE A 127 -35.68 -16.88 6.32
C ILE A 127 -37.07 -16.36 6.73
N LYS A 128 -37.78 -15.72 5.79
CA LYS A 128 -39.07 -15.07 6.04
C LYS A 128 -39.96 -15.18 4.81
N ASP A 129 -41.24 -15.45 5.00
CA ASP A 129 -42.18 -15.62 3.88
C ASP A 129 -42.79 -14.30 3.40
N GLU A 130 -42.98 -13.30 4.29
CA GLU A 130 -43.46 -11.99 3.87
C GLU A 130 -42.38 -11.21 3.12
N ASP A 131 -42.77 -10.61 2.00
CA ASP A 131 -41.92 -9.82 1.10
C ASP A 131 -42.43 -8.41 0.83
N ARG A 132 -43.60 -8.03 1.36
CA ARG A 132 -44.19 -6.69 1.17
C ARG A 132 -43.62 -5.67 2.13
N CYS A 133 -43.42 -4.45 1.65
CA CYS A 133 -42.87 -3.35 2.43
C CYS A 133 -43.62 -3.15 3.75
N VAL A 134 -42.84 -3.02 4.83
CA VAL A 134 -43.38 -2.87 6.18
C VAL A 134 -44.21 -1.59 6.37
N PHE A 135 -43.96 -0.54 5.58
CA PHE A 135 -44.67 0.73 5.69
C PHE A 135 -45.84 0.88 4.72
N CYS A 136 -45.62 0.69 3.41
CA CYS A 136 -46.68 0.89 2.43
C CYS A 136 -47.60 -0.32 2.28
N HIS A 137 -47.12 -1.54 2.56
CA HIS A 137 -47.82 -2.81 2.33
C HIS A 137 -48.27 -3.10 0.88
N LEU A 138 -48.01 -2.20 -0.06
CA LEU A 138 -48.47 -2.30 -1.46
C LEU A 138 -47.48 -3.05 -2.34
N CYS A 139 -46.18 -2.77 -2.22
CA CYS A 139 -45.13 -3.28 -3.10
C CYS A 139 -44.21 -4.28 -2.38
N PHE A 140 -43.49 -5.08 -3.17
CA PHE A 140 -42.36 -5.87 -2.67
C PHE A 140 -41.27 -4.95 -2.13
N GLU A 141 -40.67 -5.36 -1.02
CA GLU A 141 -39.60 -4.61 -0.37
C GLU A 141 -38.24 -5.12 -0.87
N ASP A 142 -37.81 -4.61 -2.01
CA ASP A 142 -36.40 -4.63 -2.41
C ASP A 142 -35.65 -3.42 -1.82
N THR A 143 -34.33 -3.36 -2.04
CA THR A 143 -33.51 -2.27 -1.51
C THR A 143 -33.89 -0.92 -2.12
N ALA A 144 -34.28 -0.87 -3.39
CA ALA A 144 -34.67 0.37 -4.07
C ALA A 144 -35.98 0.92 -3.50
N HIS A 145 -36.96 0.07 -3.24
CA HIS A 145 -38.23 0.41 -2.62
C HIS A 145 -38.04 0.85 -1.17
N ALA A 146 -37.31 0.08 -0.37
CA ALA A 146 -37.09 0.38 1.03
C ALA A 146 -36.38 1.73 1.25
N LEU A 147 -35.51 2.14 0.32
CA LEU A 147 -34.68 3.32 0.47
C LEU A 147 -35.15 4.52 -0.36
N PHE A 148 -35.84 4.34 -1.50
CA PHE A 148 -36.12 5.43 -2.43
C PHE A 148 -37.57 5.44 -2.96
N PHE A 149 -38.07 4.32 -3.49
CA PHE A 149 -39.36 4.30 -4.19
C PHE A 149 -40.60 4.11 -3.29
N CYS A 150 -40.43 3.90 -1.98
CA CYS A 150 -41.59 3.73 -1.11
C CYS A 150 -42.41 5.04 -1.00
N PRO A 151 -43.73 5.01 -1.26
CA PRO A 151 -44.57 6.21 -1.17
C PRO A 151 -44.52 6.90 0.20
N MET A 152 -44.29 6.13 1.27
CA MET A 152 -44.23 6.64 2.64
C MET A 152 -42.99 7.49 2.95
N ILE A 153 -42.00 7.52 2.05
CA ILE A 153 -40.77 8.31 2.17
C ILE A 153 -40.57 9.25 0.99
N HIS A 154 -41.54 9.35 0.08
CA HIS A 154 -41.43 10.16 -1.12
C HIS A 154 -41.27 11.66 -0.80
N ASP A 155 -42.05 12.17 0.16
CA ASP A 155 -42.01 13.58 0.58
C ASP A 155 -40.65 13.98 1.17
N VAL A 156 -39.90 13.01 1.71
CA VAL A 156 -38.52 13.24 2.17
C VAL A 156 -37.65 13.65 0.99
N TYR A 157 -37.66 12.89 -0.10
CA TYR A 157 -36.82 13.20 -1.25
C TYR A 157 -37.29 14.48 -1.96
N MET A 158 -38.60 14.77 -1.95
CA MET A 158 -39.13 16.06 -2.39
C MET A 158 -38.55 17.24 -1.61
N GLN A 159 -38.38 17.09 -0.29
CA GLN A 159 -37.85 18.15 0.58
C GLN A 159 -36.33 18.30 0.48
N TYR A 160 -35.58 17.20 0.53
CA TYR A 160 -34.12 17.25 0.70
C TYR A 160 -33.33 17.05 -0.60
N LEU A 161 -33.93 16.41 -1.61
CA LEU A 161 -33.28 16.07 -2.89
C LEU A 161 -34.26 16.21 -4.09
N PRO A 162 -34.84 17.41 -4.32
CA PRO A 162 -35.89 17.61 -5.34
C PRO A 162 -35.43 17.37 -6.78
N SER A 163 -34.12 17.33 -7.05
CA SER A 163 -33.59 16.98 -8.37
C SER A 163 -33.89 15.53 -8.78
N LEU A 164 -34.22 14.65 -7.82
CA LEU A 164 -34.43 13.22 -8.05
C LEU A 164 -35.87 12.86 -8.46
N GLN A 165 -36.77 13.84 -8.54
CA GLN A 165 -38.19 13.68 -8.91
C GLN A 165 -38.42 13.12 -10.32
N THR A 166 -37.39 13.14 -11.18
CA THR A 166 -37.47 12.64 -12.55
C THR A 166 -37.34 11.12 -12.66
N LEU A 167 -36.99 10.43 -11.57
CA LEU A 167 -36.82 8.97 -11.52
C LEU A 167 -38.17 8.29 -11.26
N ASN A 168 -38.93 8.02 -12.32
CA ASN A 168 -40.29 7.46 -12.24
C ASN A 168 -40.42 6.04 -12.83
N SER A 169 -39.30 5.36 -13.09
CA SER A 169 -39.27 4.00 -13.68
C SER A 169 -38.79 2.97 -12.65
N PRO A 170 -39.14 1.67 -12.80
CA PRO A 170 -38.58 0.63 -11.96
C PRO A 170 -37.07 0.56 -12.21
N LEU A 171 -36.31 1.04 -11.24
CA LEU A 171 -34.85 1.08 -11.26
C LEU A 171 -34.33 0.27 -10.09
N SER A 172 -33.21 -0.42 -10.29
CA SER A 172 -32.49 -0.98 -9.16
C SER A 172 -31.90 0.13 -8.30
N ILE A 173 -31.54 -0.18 -7.05
CA ILE A 173 -30.83 0.79 -6.20
C ILE A 173 -29.52 1.24 -6.85
N TRP A 174 -28.87 0.36 -7.62
CA TRP A 174 -27.65 0.67 -8.35
C TRP A 174 -27.89 1.74 -9.43
N ASP A 175 -28.98 1.64 -10.18
CA ASP A 175 -29.33 2.62 -11.22
C ASP A 175 -29.66 3.99 -10.61
N VAL A 176 -30.38 4.01 -9.48
CA VAL A 176 -30.66 5.25 -8.72
C VAL A 176 -29.35 5.91 -8.28
N VAL A 177 -28.45 5.13 -7.68
CA VAL A 177 -27.17 5.61 -7.17
C VAL A 177 -26.26 6.12 -8.29
N LEU A 178 -26.19 5.42 -9.43
CA LEU A 178 -25.44 5.87 -10.60
C LEU A 178 -25.99 7.20 -11.14
N HIS A 179 -27.32 7.34 -11.23
CA HIS A 179 -27.94 8.59 -11.67
C HIS A 179 -27.59 9.77 -10.76
N ILE A 180 -27.61 9.55 -9.45
CA ILE A 180 -27.24 10.56 -8.45
C ILE A 180 -25.77 10.91 -8.57
N SER A 181 -24.91 9.91 -8.73
CA SER A 181 -23.46 10.11 -8.86
C SER A 181 -23.10 10.91 -10.12
N ASP A 182 -23.80 10.67 -11.24
CA ASP A 182 -23.54 11.33 -12.52
C ASP A 182 -24.06 12.79 -12.55
N LYS A 183 -25.27 13.03 -12.03
CA LYS A 183 -25.91 14.36 -12.09
C LYS A 183 -25.64 15.27 -10.88
N GLY A 184 -25.43 14.69 -9.70
CA GLY A 184 -25.44 15.42 -8.43
C GLY A 184 -24.09 15.54 -7.74
N GLY A 185 -23.07 14.82 -8.22
CA GLY A 185 -21.74 14.81 -7.62
C GLY A 185 -21.69 14.27 -6.18
N LEU A 186 -20.54 14.48 -5.52
CA LEU A 186 -20.26 13.91 -4.20
C LEU A 186 -21.19 14.43 -3.10
N GLU A 187 -21.62 15.69 -3.15
CA GLU A 187 -22.47 16.28 -2.12
C GLU A 187 -23.88 15.69 -2.13
N MET A 188 -24.49 15.58 -3.31
CA MET A 188 -25.81 14.95 -3.45
C MET A 188 -25.76 13.47 -3.05
N LEU A 189 -24.69 12.77 -3.46
CA LEU A 189 -24.46 11.37 -3.08
C LEU A 189 -24.27 11.21 -1.56
N THR A 190 -23.60 12.17 -0.93
CA THR A 190 -23.43 12.23 0.54
C THR A 190 -24.79 12.36 1.22
N THR A 191 -25.58 13.37 0.84
CA THR A 191 -26.92 13.61 1.40
C THR A 191 -27.84 12.41 1.19
N PHE A 192 -27.81 11.81 0.00
CA PHE A 192 -28.59 10.62 -0.32
C PHE A 192 -28.28 9.44 0.61
N PHE A 193 -27.01 9.09 0.81
CA PHE A 193 -26.66 7.95 1.67
C PHE A 193 -26.92 8.22 3.16
N VAL A 194 -26.81 9.48 3.61
CA VAL A 194 -27.17 9.85 4.99
C VAL A 194 -28.68 9.69 5.21
N ILE A 195 -29.51 10.13 4.26
CA ILE A 195 -30.97 9.94 4.30
C ILE A 195 -31.32 8.45 4.25
N CYS A 196 -30.75 7.69 3.31
CA CYS A 196 -30.97 6.25 3.20
C CYS A 196 -30.64 5.52 4.51
N TRP A 197 -29.52 5.87 5.15
CA TRP A 197 -29.14 5.28 6.43
C TRP A 197 -30.15 5.60 7.53
N ALA A 198 -30.63 6.84 7.60
CA ALA A 198 -31.65 7.26 8.58
C ALA A 198 -32.98 6.55 8.37
N LEU A 199 -33.43 6.41 7.12
CA LEU A 199 -34.66 5.70 6.76
C LEU A 199 -34.56 4.20 7.05
N TRP A 200 -33.39 3.60 6.78
CA TRP A 200 -33.12 2.21 7.13
C TRP A 200 -33.11 1.99 8.65
N TYR A 201 -32.49 2.90 9.40
CA TYR A 201 -32.51 2.88 10.86
C TYR A 201 -33.94 2.96 11.39
N ARG A 202 -34.74 3.92 10.90
CA ARG A 202 -36.17 4.04 11.22
C ARG A 202 -36.96 2.78 10.91
N ARG A 203 -36.73 2.16 9.75
CA ARG A 203 -37.35 0.89 9.37
C ARG A 203 -37.06 -0.19 10.40
N ASN A 204 -35.80 -0.33 10.81
CA ASN A 204 -35.40 -1.37 11.75
C ASN A 204 -35.95 -1.14 13.15
N GLN A 205 -35.96 0.11 13.64
CA GLN A 205 -36.60 0.43 14.92
C GLN A 205 -38.10 0.09 14.89
N PHE A 206 -38.80 0.40 13.80
CA PHE A 206 -40.19 -0.01 13.67
C PHE A 206 -40.36 -1.53 13.67
N LEU A 207 -39.51 -2.25 12.96
CA LEU A 207 -39.63 -3.71 12.84
C LEU A 207 -39.37 -4.44 14.15
N TYR A 208 -38.29 -4.09 14.85
CA TYR A 208 -37.79 -4.85 16.00
C TYR A 208 -38.20 -4.24 17.34
N GLU A 209 -38.28 -2.91 17.44
CA GLU A 209 -38.60 -2.20 18.68
C GLU A 209 -40.05 -1.68 18.70
N LYS A 210 -40.78 -1.77 17.57
CA LYS A 210 -42.14 -1.23 17.38
C LYS A 210 -42.25 0.28 17.60
N VAL A 211 -41.12 1.00 17.50
CA VAL A 211 -41.06 2.45 17.65
C VAL A 211 -41.26 3.12 16.28
N VAL A 212 -42.19 4.07 16.20
CA VAL A 212 -42.43 4.87 15.00
C VAL A 212 -41.86 6.27 15.21
N HIS A 213 -40.80 6.60 14.46
CA HIS A 213 -40.29 7.97 14.40
C HIS A 213 -40.79 8.70 13.15
N PRO A 214 -41.07 10.01 13.22
CA PRO A 214 -41.24 10.84 12.04
C PRO A 214 -39.97 10.81 11.17
N CYS A 215 -40.13 10.80 9.85
CA CYS A 215 -38.99 10.80 8.92
C CYS A 215 -38.08 12.02 9.15
N SER A 216 -38.66 13.19 9.37
CA SER A 216 -37.92 14.44 9.64
C SER A 216 -37.00 14.32 10.85
N THR A 217 -37.43 13.68 11.94
CA THR A 217 -36.63 13.52 13.16
C THR A 217 -35.38 12.68 12.90
N VAL A 218 -35.52 11.50 12.29
CA VAL A 218 -34.37 10.61 12.05
C VAL A 218 -33.40 11.19 11.03
N ILE A 219 -33.90 11.92 10.03
CA ILE A 219 -33.08 12.57 9.01
C ILE A 219 -32.32 13.74 9.60
N ASN A 220 -32.99 14.64 10.32
CA ASN A 220 -32.33 15.78 10.95
C ASN A 220 -31.24 15.33 11.94
N ASN A 221 -31.47 14.25 12.69
CA ASN A 221 -30.44 13.65 13.53
C ASN A 221 -29.25 13.15 12.69
N ALA A 222 -29.50 12.42 11.61
CA ALA A 222 -28.44 11.90 10.75
C ALA A 222 -27.62 13.00 10.05
N LEU A 223 -28.28 14.05 9.56
CA LEU A 223 -27.64 15.24 8.98
C LEU A 223 -26.84 16.01 10.03
N SER A 224 -27.33 16.11 11.27
CA SER A 224 -26.60 16.75 12.37
C SER A 224 -25.35 15.94 12.77
N MET A 225 -25.47 14.61 12.79
CA MET A 225 -24.31 13.72 12.99
C MET A 225 -23.27 13.88 11.88
N GLN A 226 -23.72 14.04 10.63
CA GLN A 226 -22.84 14.29 9.49
C GLN A 226 -22.14 15.65 9.60
N SER A 227 -22.85 16.72 9.98
CA SER A 227 -22.25 18.05 10.11
C SER A 227 -21.18 18.10 11.20
N VAL A 228 -21.45 17.46 12.35
CA VAL A 228 -20.46 17.33 13.43
C VAL A 228 -19.26 16.51 12.97
N TYR A 229 -19.48 15.39 12.28
CA TYR A 229 -18.38 14.56 11.76
C TYR A 229 -17.51 15.30 10.75
N LYS A 230 -18.12 16.10 9.86
CA LYS A 230 -17.40 16.93 8.89
C LYS A 230 -16.52 17.97 9.60
N GLN A 231 -17.04 18.63 10.64
CA GLN A 231 -16.27 19.59 11.44
C GLN A 231 -15.07 18.92 12.12
N VAL A 232 -15.24 17.73 12.71
CA VAL A 232 -14.12 16.98 13.32
C VAL A 232 -13.07 16.57 12.29
N GLN A 233 -13.48 16.11 11.10
CA GLN A 233 -12.53 15.76 10.04
C GLN A 233 -11.76 16.97 9.48
N ASP A 234 -12.41 18.13 9.39
CA ASP A 234 -11.76 19.35 8.94
C ASP A 234 -10.78 19.89 10.01
N LEU A 235 -11.01 19.60 11.30
CA LEU A 235 -10.06 19.85 12.40
C LEU A 235 -8.89 18.86 12.42
N ASP A 236 -9.14 17.57 12.16
CA ASP A 236 -8.10 16.54 11.99
C ASP A 236 -7.20 16.80 10.77
N GLY A 237 -7.67 17.57 9.79
CA GLY A 237 -6.89 18.07 8.66
C GLY A 237 -5.77 19.06 9.04
N VAL A 238 -5.80 19.60 10.26
CA VAL A 238 -4.81 20.57 10.78
C VAL A 238 -3.89 19.94 11.85
N SER A 239 -4.12 18.69 12.26
CA SER A 239 -3.26 18.05 13.27
C SER A 239 -3.13 16.54 13.07
N LYS A 240 -2.32 16.17 12.08
CA LYS A 240 -1.43 15.01 12.19
C LYS A 240 -0.02 15.46 11.86
N GLN A 241 0.59 16.18 12.80
CA GLN A 241 2.04 16.21 12.93
C GLN A 241 2.51 14.79 13.31
N VAL A 242 2.57 13.91 12.31
CA VAL A 242 3.76 13.09 12.21
C VAL A 242 4.83 14.10 11.82
N ASN A 243 5.89 14.24 12.62
CA ASN A 243 7.07 15.01 12.23
C ASN A 243 7.71 14.33 11.00
N THR A 244 7.10 14.46 9.83
CA THR A 244 7.79 14.31 8.55
C THR A 244 8.66 15.55 8.44
N VAL A 245 9.89 15.42 8.92
CA VAL A 245 10.94 16.39 8.67
C VAL A 245 11.01 16.57 7.15
N LEU A 246 10.58 17.72 6.65
CA LEU A 246 10.50 18.01 5.22
C LEU A 246 11.90 18.17 4.60
N SER A 247 12.90 18.51 5.43
CA SER A 247 14.30 18.71 5.06
C SER A 247 15.23 17.73 5.79
N TRP A 248 16.38 17.41 5.19
CA TRP A 248 17.44 16.70 5.90
C TRP A 248 17.96 17.55 7.07
N SER A 249 18.31 16.92 8.19
CA SER A 249 18.93 17.61 9.35
C SER A 249 20.25 16.94 9.75
N PRO A 250 21.19 17.65 10.38
CA PRO A 250 22.41 17.06 10.93
C PRO A 250 22.13 16.01 12.02
N SER A 251 23.12 15.13 12.30
CA SER A 251 23.04 14.17 13.41
C SER A 251 23.14 14.84 14.79
N PRO A 252 22.64 14.19 15.85
CA PRO A 252 22.94 14.59 17.23
C PRO A 252 24.45 14.58 17.51
N PRO A 253 24.93 15.36 18.50
CA PRO A 253 26.34 15.41 18.85
C PRO A 253 26.93 14.03 19.14
N GLY A 254 28.10 13.75 18.56
CA GLY A 254 28.79 12.46 18.70
C GLY A 254 28.24 11.32 17.84
N PHE A 255 27.26 11.57 16.96
CA PHE A 255 26.82 10.62 15.94
C PHE A 255 27.27 11.06 14.56
N LEU A 256 27.63 10.09 13.73
CA LEU A 256 27.70 10.31 12.28
C LEU A 256 26.38 9.91 11.63
N LYS A 257 26.00 10.62 10.57
CA LYS A 257 24.78 10.35 9.81
C LYS A 257 25.12 9.74 8.45
N LEU A 258 24.60 8.55 8.19
CA LEU A 258 24.75 7.82 6.94
C LEU A 258 23.42 7.83 6.20
N ASN A 259 23.39 8.42 5.01
CA ASN A 259 22.27 8.29 4.08
C ASN A 259 22.65 7.30 2.98
N VAL A 260 21.73 6.39 2.66
CA VAL A 260 21.94 5.38 1.60
C VAL A 260 20.74 5.35 0.65
N ASP A 261 20.98 4.96 -0.60
CA ASP A 261 19.95 4.79 -1.63
C ASP A 261 20.37 3.72 -2.65
N GLY A 262 19.39 3.05 -3.24
CA GLY A 262 19.57 2.07 -4.30
C GLY A 262 18.95 2.52 -5.63
N ALA A 263 19.66 2.29 -6.74
CA ALA A 263 19.16 2.53 -8.08
C ALA A 263 19.22 1.25 -8.92
N ILE A 264 18.19 1.00 -9.73
CA ILE A 264 18.20 -0.10 -10.72
C ILE A 264 18.33 0.51 -12.12
N PHE A 265 19.11 -0.15 -12.97
CA PHE A 265 19.27 0.16 -14.39
C PHE A 265 18.74 -1.03 -15.22
N PRO A 266 17.41 -1.14 -15.44
CA PRO A 266 16.78 -2.35 -15.97
C PRO A 266 17.30 -2.75 -17.35
N ASP A 267 17.50 -1.75 -18.22
CA ASP A 267 17.96 -1.96 -19.61
C ASP A 267 19.38 -2.54 -19.70
N HIS A 268 20.13 -2.53 -18.59
CA HIS A 268 21.54 -2.89 -18.55
C HIS A 268 21.86 -4.03 -17.58
N HIS A 269 20.86 -4.61 -16.91
CA HIS A 269 21.05 -5.66 -15.90
C HIS A 269 22.08 -5.28 -14.83
N LYS A 270 21.97 -4.04 -14.32
CA LYS A 270 22.88 -3.46 -13.33
C LYS A 270 22.10 -2.71 -12.25
N ALA A 271 22.74 -2.53 -11.12
CA ALA A 271 22.23 -1.71 -10.03
C ALA A 271 23.32 -0.74 -9.52
N GLY A 272 22.91 0.25 -8.74
CA GLY A 272 23.75 1.30 -8.22
C GLY A 272 23.46 1.56 -6.76
N ILE A 273 24.50 1.85 -5.99
CA ILE A 273 24.42 2.20 -4.57
C ILE A 273 25.02 3.58 -4.38
N GLY A 274 24.29 4.43 -3.67
CA GLY A 274 24.74 5.75 -3.24
C GLY A 274 24.85 5.80 -1.73
N ILE A 275 25.96 6.30 -1.22
CA ILE A 275 26.20 6.45 0.22
C ILE A 275 26.79 7.83 0.48
N ILE A 276 26.28 8.54 1.49
CA ILE A 276 26.91 9.76 2.02
C ILE A 276 26.95 9.72 3.54
N LEU A 277 28.15 9.89 4.10
CA LEU A 277 28.43 9.97 5.52
C LEU A 277 28.75 11.42 5.89
N ARG A 278 28.04 11.95 6.89
CA ARG A 278 28.14 13.33 7.36
C ARG A 278 28.32 13.40 8.87
N ASP A 279 28.96 14.47 9.33
CA ASP A 279 29.13 14.77 10.75
C ASP A 279 27.95 15.57 11.35
N GLU A 280 28.07 15.92 12.63
CA GLU A 280 27.10 16.73 13.39
C GLU A 280 26.93 18.17 12.85
N LYS A 281 27.84 18.67 12.03
CA LYS A 281 27.76 19.97 11.35
C LYS A 281 27.17 19.87 9.94
N GLY A 282 26.90 18.65 9.50
CA GLY A 282 26.48 18.32 8.13
C GLY A 282 27.60 18.39 7.10
N ASP A 283 28.86 18.48 7.53
CA ASP A 283 30.00 18.41 6.65
C ASP A 283 30.21 16.97 6.16
N VAL A 284 30.59 16.82 4.89
CA VAL A 284 30.75 15.51 4.25
C VAL A 284 32.05 14.88 4.72
N ILE A 285 31.95 13.72 5.37
CA ILE A 285 33.10 12.89 5.71
C ILE A 285 33.46 12.01 4.53
N ALA A 286 32.45 11.38 3.92
CA ALA A 286 32.64 10.52 2.76
C ALA A 286 31.39 10.50 1.88
N ALA A 287 31.58 10.35 0.58
CA ALA A 287 30.54 10.01 -0.38
C ALA A 287 31.00 8.86 -1.27
N CYS A 288 30.06 8.03 -1.74
CA CYS A 288 30.35 6.85 -2.53
C CYS A 288 29.28 6.63 -3.60
N SER A 289 29.72 6.25 -4.80
CA SER A 289 28.90 5.61 -5.81
C SER A 289 29.50 4.24 -6.09
N LYS A 290 28.71 3.17 -5.99
CA LYS A 290 29.13 1.81 -6.28
C LYS A 290 28.19 1.15 -7.29
N LEU A 291 28.74 0.59 -8.36
CA LEU A 291 28.04 -0.27 -9.30
C LEU A 291 27.89 -1.68 -8.68
N GLU A 292 26.69 -2.23 -8.79
CA GLU A 292 26.35 -3.59 -8.36
C GLU A 292 25.76 -4.38 -9.54
N GLY A 293 25.68 -5.70 -9.35
CA GLY A 293 25.05 -6.61 -10.32
C GLY A 293 23.54 -6.40 -10.48
N ASP A 294 22.93 -7.16 -11.39
CA ASP A 294 21.47 -7.21 -11.54
C ASP A 294 20.83 -7.64 -10.22
N VAL A 295 19.71 -7.02 -9.85
CA VAL A 295 18.97 -7.33 -8.62
C VAL A 295 17.51 -7.64 -8.93
N ALA A 296 16.87 -8.41 -8.06
CA ALA A 296 15.50 -8.88 -8.27
C ALA A 296 14.44 -7.78 -8.08
N SER A 297 14.69 -6.78 -7.22
CA SER A 297 13.70 -5.76 -6.86
C SER A 297 14.33 -4.45 -6.35
N PRO A 298 13.61 -3.32 -6.44
CA PRO A 298 14.03 -2.05 -5.82
C PRO A 298 14.33 -2.19 -4.32
N GLU A 299 13.49 -2.93 -3.59
CA GLU A 299 13.69 -3.19 -2.17
C GLU A 299 14.99 -3.95 -1.89
N PHE A 300 15.37 -4.87 -2.77
CA PHE A 300 16.63 -5.60 -2.67
C PHE A 300 17.85 -4.68 -2.79
N ILE A 301 17.86 -3.74 -3.76
CA ILE A 301 18.99 -2.80 -3.88
C ILE A 301 19.02 -1.79 -2.73
N GLU A 302 17.87 -1.36 -2.22
CA GLU A 302 17.80 -0.52 -1.02
C GLU A 302 18.37 -1.24 0.22
N ALA A 303 18.00 -2.51 0.42
CA ALA A 303 18.56 -3.33 1.49
C ALA A 303 20.06 -3.55 1.31
N THR A 304 20.50 -3.79 0.07
CA THR A 304 21.93 -3.92 -0.25
C THR A 304 22.68 -2.61 0.03
N ALA A 305 22.10 -1.45 -0.29
CA ALA A 305 22.67 -0.14 0.02
C ALA A 305 22.84 0.08 1.53
N LEU A 306 21.85 -0.31 2.34
CA LEU A 306 21.97 -0.32 3.81
C LEU A 306 23.12 -1.20 4.28
N LEU A 307 23.20 -2.44 3.78
CA LEU A 307 24.25 -3.38 4.15
C LEU A 307 25.64 -2.84 3.79
N ARG A 308 25.82 -2.34 2.56
CA ARG A 308 27.10 -1.74 2.11
C ARG A 308 27.46 -0.50 2.93
N GLY A 309 26.48 0.34 3.25
CA GLY A 309 26.68 1.50 4.12
C GLY A 309 27.16 1.12 5.52
N LEU A 310 26.58 0.08 6.11
CA LEU A 310 27.02 -0.44 7.41
C LEU A 310 28.41 -1.06 7.33
N GLN A 311 28.71 -1.86 6.29
CA GLN A 311 30.04 -2.44 6.03
C GLN A 311 31.10 -1.35 5.95
N PHE A 312 30.78 -0.28 5.22
CA PHE A 312 31.60 0.91 5.14
C PHE A 312 31.85 1.50 6.54
N CYS A 313 30.82 1.93 7.27
CA CYS A 313 31.00 2.56 8.58
C CYS A 313 31.72 1.67 9.61
N ALA A 314 31.49 0.36 9.58
CA ALA A 314 32.15 -0.59 10.47
C ALA A 314 33.67 -0.64 10.23
N GLN A 315 34.10 -0.64 8.96
CA GLN A 315 35.52 -0.65 8.60
C GLN A 315 36.26 0.62 9.05
N TRP A 316 35.54 1.75 9.13
CA TRP A 316 36.07 3.04 9.58
C TRP A 316 35.96 3.27 11.09
N GLY A 317 35.53 2.25 11.85
CA GLY A 317 35.47 2.31 13.31
C GLY A 317 34.47 3.35 13.83
N VAL A 318 33.41 3.65 13.08
CA VAL A 318 32.36 4.58 13.51
C VAL A 318 31.61 3.96 14.70
N PRO A 319 31.64 4.55 15.91
CA PRO A 319 31.03 3.93 17.09
C PRO A 319 29.51 4.14 17.13
N LYS A 320 29.06 5.36 16.79
CA LYS A 320 27.66 5.78 16.87
C LYS A 320 27.15 6.28 15.53
N LEU A 321 26.05 5.71 15.06
CA LEU A 321 25.55 5.94 13.70
C LEU A 321 24.04 6.23 13.66
N VAL A 322 23.65 7.24 12.90
CA VAL A 322 22.27 7.44 12.44
C VAL A 322 22.20 6.99 10.99
N LEU A 323 21.45 5.93 10.71
CA LEU A 323 21.26 5.33 9.40
C LEU A 323 19.92 5.81 8.82
N GLU A 324 19.96 6.49 7.68
CA GLU A 324 18.80 7.04 6.99
C GLU A 324 18.62 6.44 5.59
N THR A 325 17.39 6.07 5.27
CA THR A 325 16.93 5.60 3.95
C THR A 325 15.52 6.13 3.69
N ASP A 326 15.14 6.29 2.42
CA ASP A 326 13.77 6.63 2.04
C ASP A 326 12.85 5.41 1.88
N CYS A 327 13.37 4.20 2.15
CA CYS A 327 12.60 2.97 2.12
C CYS A 327 11.95 2.66 3.48
N LEU A 328 10.73 3.18 3.69
CA LEU A 328 9.96 2.99 4.93
C LEU A 328 9.73 1.51 5.28
N ILE A 329 9.64 0.62 4.28
CA ILE A 329 9.47 -0.83 4.49
C ILE A 329 10.66 -1.40 5.26
N LEU A 330 11.89 -1.05 4.87
CA LEU A 330 13.12 -1.54 5.51
C LEU A 330 13.28 -0.98 6.92
N VAL A 331 12.94 0.30 7.12
CA VAL A 331 12.96 0.92 8.45
C VAL A 331 12.01 0.20 9.40
N ASN A 332 10.77 -0.03 8.96
CA ASN A 332 9.79 -0.76 9.76
C ASN A 332 10.23 -2.20 10.04
N ALA A 333 10.82 -2.88 9.04
CA ALA A 333 11.34 -4.23 9.20
C ALA A 333 12.41 -4.34 10.27
N LEU A 334 13.39 -3.42 10.25
CA LEU A 334 14.52 -3.43 11.18
C LEU A 334 14.15 -2.92 12.58
N GLN A 335 13.14 -2.05 12.71
CA GLN A 335 12.68 -1.55 14.02
C GLN A 335 11.72 -2.50 14.73
N SER A 336 10.80 -3.14 14.00
CA SER A 336 9.71 -3.90 14.61
C SER A 336 10.05 -5.33 15.00
N GLN A 337 11.24 -5.84 14.64
CA GLN A 337 11.64 -7.25 14.79
C GLN A 337 10.59 -8.24 14.26
N THR A 338 9.75 -7.81 13.32
CA THR A 338 8.75 -8.69 12.70
C THR A 338 9.42 -9.50 11.58
N ASN A 339 9.11 -10.80 11.50
CA ASN A 339 9.64 -11.66 10.45
C ASN A 339 9.00 -11.27 9.10
N PHE A 340 9.69 -10.45 8.32
CA PHE A 340 9.35 -10.19 6.92
C PHE A 340 9.76 -11.42 6.09
N LEU A 341 8.79 -12.18 5.56
CA LEU A 341 9.00 -13.35 4.70
C LEU A 341 9.28 -12.90 3.25
N THR A 342 10.31 -12.10 3.02
CA THR A 342 10.59 -11.50 1.70
C THR A 342 11.75 -12.18 1.00
N ASP A 343 11.86 -11.98 -0.32
CA ASP A 343 12.99 -12.40 -1.16
C ASP A 343 14.33 -11.78 -0.74
N PHE A 344 14.33 -10.79 0.17
CA PHE A 344 15.52 -10.17 0.77
C PHE A 344 15.58 -10.35 2.31
N ALA A 345 14.83 -11.28 2.90
CA ALA A 345 14.82 -11.51 4.35
C ALA A 345 16.22 -11.82 4.92
N PHE A 346 17.03 -12.57 4.16
CA PHE A 346 18.42 -12.86 4.55
C PHE A 346 19.28 -11.59 4.65
N LEU A 347 19.07 -10.59 3.77
CA LEU A 347 19.76 -9.29 3.87
C LEU A 347 19.34 -8.55 5.14
N LEU A 348 18.07 -8.59 5.54
CA LEU A 348 17.60 -7.98 6.78
C LEU A 348 18.27 -8.60 8.01
N ASN A 349 18.47 -9.92 8.01
CA ASN A 349 19.20 -10.62 9.07
C ASN A 349 20.67 -10.17 9.13
N ASP A 350 21.34 -10.04 7.99
CA ASP A 350 22.71 -9.54 7.92
C ASP A 350 22.84 -8.09 8.35
N ILE A 351 21.92 -7.21 7.92
CA ILE A 351 21.85 -5.81 8.34
C ILE A 351 21.64 -5.73 9.85
N SER A 352 20.70 -6.50 10.41
CA SER A 352 20.43 -6.55 11.85
C SER A 352 21.63 -7.05 12.65
N ARG A 353 22.38 -8.02 12.11
CA ARG A 353 23.63 -8.51 12.72
C ARG A 353 24.72 -7.44 12.68
N MET A 354 24.88 -6.73 11.57
CA MET A 354 25.84 -5.63 11.44
C MET A 354 25.53 -4.47 12.37
N MET A 355 24.26 -4.08 12.48
CA MET A 355 23.80 -3.02 13.37
C MET A 355 24.19 -3.29 14.85
N ARG A 356 24.15 -4.55 15.29
CA ARG A 356 24.57 -4.96 16.64
C ARG A 356 26.08 -4.81 16.90
N GLY A 357 26.90 -4.65 15.86
CA GLY A 357 28.34 -4.42 15.99
C GLY A 357 28.73 -2.97 16.33
N PHE A 358 27.79 -2.02 16.21
CA PHE A 358 27.99 -0.62 16.57
C PHE A 358 27.70 -0.41 18.06
N GLN A 359 28.35 0.57 18.69
CA GLN A 359 28.03 0.95 20.07
C GLN A 359 26.59 1.45 20.18
N GLU A 360 26.16 2.23 19.20
CA GLU A 360 24.80 2.75 19.11
C GLU A 360 24.43 3.00 17.64
N VAL A 361 23.31 2.45 17.19
CA VAL A 361 22.80 2.69 15.84
C VAL A 361 21.30 2.98 15.86
N GLN A 362 20.89 4.02 15.17
CA GLN A 362 19.50 4.41 15.01
C GLN A 362 19.15 4.37 13.53
N ILE A 363 18.15 3.57 13.16
CA ILE A 363 17.63 3.59 11.79
C ILE A 363 16.40 4.50 11.71
N LEU A 364 16.39 5.43 10.75
CA LEU A 364 15.35 6.42 10.56
C LEU A 364 14.92 6.46 9.10
N HIS A 365 13.63 6.72 8.88
CA HIS A 365 13.11 7.02 7.56
C HIS A 365 13.24 8.51 7.27
N VAL A 366 13.77 8.85 6.10
CA VAL A 366 13.81 10.22 5.56
C VAL A 366 12.97 10.28 4.28
N ASN A 367 12.35 11.41 3.98
CA ASN A 367 11.67 11.54 2.69
C ASN A 367 12.68 11.56 1.53
N ARG A 368 12.19 11.35 0.30
CA ARG A 368 13.04 11.35 -0.90
C ARG A 368 13.81 12.66 -1.13
N LEU A 369 13.26 13.80 -0.69
CA LEU A 369 13.93 15.10 -0.79
C LEU A 369 15.14 15.19 0.15
N GLY A 370 15.01 14.72 1.39
CA GLY A 370 16.10 14.64 2.35
C GLY A 370 17.16 13.60 1.98
N ASN A 371 16.78 12.57 1.20
CA ASN A 371 17.70 11.54 0.68
C ASN A 371 18.29 11.85 -0.70
N ILE A 372 18.01 13.02 -1.30
CA ILE A 372 18.33 13.30 -2.71
C ILE A 372 19.81 13.13 -3.06
N VAL A 373 20.72 13.37 -2.10
CA VAL A 373 22.16 13.22 -2.31
C VAL A 373 22.54 11.75 -2.49
N ALA A 374 22.06 10.87 -1.62
CA ALA A 374 22.28 9.43 -1.75
C ALA A 374 21.67 8.91 -3.06
N HIS A 375 20.47 9.40 -3.40
CA HIS A 375 19.81 9.06 -4.67
C HIS A 375 20.63 9.43 -5.91
N GLN A 376 21.16 10.65 -5.96
CA GLN A 376 22.01 11.09 -7.07
C GLN A 376 23.32 10.29 -7.15
N LEU A 377 23.91 9.94 -6.00
CA LEU A 377 25.09 9.07 -5.94
C LEU A 377 24.78 7.65 -6.44
N ALA A 378 23.63 7.09 -6.10
CA ALA A 378 23.19 5.77 -6.56
C ALA A 378 23.01 5.74 -8.08
N ARG A 379 22.41 6.80 -8.64
CA ARG A 379 22.26 6.93 -10.10
C ARG A 379 23.57 7.17 -10.83
N ASN A 380 24.53 7.85 -10.20
CA ASN A 380 25.86 8.04 -10.77
C ASN A 380 26.69 6.75 -10.83
N ALA A 381 26.32 5.70 -10.08
CA ALA A 381 27.00 4.40 -10.16
C ALA A 381 27.06 3.82 -11.58
N TRP A 382 26.12 4.21 -12.46
CA TRP A 382 26.18 3.85 -13.88
C TRP A 382 27.47 4.30 -14.58
N ASN A 383 28.05 5.41 -14.15
CA ASN A 383 29.24 6.02 -14.76
C ASN A 383 30.55 5.52 -14.12
N VAL A 384 30.51 4.49 -13.26
CA VAL A 384 31.67 4.01 -12.52
C VAL A 384 31.88 2.52 -12.80
N GLU A 385 33.13 2.07 -12.88
CA GLU A 385 33.43 0.66 -13.21
C GLU A 385 33.08 -0.32 -12.08
N ASP A 386 33.35 0.06 -10.83
CA ASP A 386 33.01 -0.72 -9.64
C ASP A 386 32.64 0.21 -8.47
N ILE A 387 33.60 0.96 -7.93
CA ILE A 387 33.35 1.87 -6.81
C ILE A 387 34.19 3.14 -6.95
N VAL A 388 33.60 4.28 -6.62
CA VAL A 388 34.30 5.56 -6.49
C VAL A 388 33.94 6.20 -5.15
N MET A 389 34.96 6.74 -4.49
CA MET A 389 34.87 7.33 -3.16
C MET A 389 35.38 8.77 -3.20
N TRP A 390 34.67 9.67 -2.53
CA TRP A 390 35.12 11.03 -2.27
C TRP A 390 35.29 11.22 -0.76
N TRP A 391 36.50 11.58 -0.33
CA TRP A 391 36.86 11.77 1.08
C TRP A 391 36.87 13.24 1.44
N GLY A 392 36.23 13.61 2.55
CA GLY A 392 36.09 15.00 3.01
C GLY A 392 35.39 15.93 2.02
N SER A 393 34.75 15.37 0.99
CA SER A 393 34.22 16.09 -0.16
C SER A 393 33.11 15.28 -0.83
N CYS A 394 32.41 15.91 -1.78
CA CYS A 394 31.40 15.27 -2.60
C CYS A 394 31.55 15.72 -4.07
N PRO A 395 31.09 14.92 -5.04
CA PRO A 395 31.22 15.30 -6.45
C PRO A 395 30.34 16.51 -6.79
N SER A 396 30.73 17.25 -7.83
CA SER A 396 30.09 18.52 -8.20
C SER A 396 28.58 18.40 -8.42
N PHE A 397 28.11 17.26 -8.96
CA PHE A 397 26.70 17.03 -9.26
C PHE A 397 25.79 16.89 -8.03
N VAL A 398 26.34 16.63 -6.84
CA VAL A 398 25.58 16.62 -5.56
C VAL A 398 25.89 17.81 -4.66
N SER A 399 26.89 18.63 -5.00
CA SER A 399 27.38 19.71 -4.13
C SER A 399 26.27 20.72 -3.76
N GLN A 400 25.40 21.06 -4.71
CA GLN A 400 24.24 21.91 -4.48
C GLN A 400 23.23 21.27 -3.51
N ALA A 401 22.93 19.98 -3.67
CA ALA A 401 22.00 19.26 -2.80
C ALA A 401 22.55 19.12 -1.37
N VAL A 402 23.87 18.87 -1.23
CA VAL A 402 24.55 18.87 0.06
C VAL A 402 24.46 20.26 0.73
N TRP A 403 24.69 21.32 -0.03
CA TRP A 403 24.58 22.70 0.47
C TRP A 403 23.16 23.07 0.92
N LEU A 404 22.14 22.67 0.14
CA LEU A 404 20.73 22.91 0.49
C LEU A 404 20.32 22.15 1.76
N ASN A 405 20.72 20.88 1.87
CA ASN A 405 20.49 20.06 3.05
C ASN A 405 21.13 20.65 4.31
N ARG A 406 22.33 21.23 4.19
CA ARG A 406 23.02 21.87 5.31
C ARG A 406 22.28 23.11 5.84
N ASN A 407 21.70 23.91 4.94
CA ASN A 407 21.17 25.23 5.27
C ASN A 407 19.64 25.26 5.49
N ASN A 408 18.96 24.10 5.47
CA ASN A 408 17.49 24.00 5.59
C ASN A 408 16.72 24.88 4.58
N VAL A 409 17.19 24.96 3.32
CA VAL A 409 16.60 25.82 2.26
C VAL A 409 15.77 25.00 1.25
N MET A 410 15.10 23.92 1.67
CA MET A 410 14.20 23.14 0.80
C MET A 410 12.79 23.00 1.38
#